data_AF-A0A3D1GXL6-F1
#
_entry.id   AF-A0A3D1GXL6-F1
#
_cell.length_a   1.000
_cell.length_b   1.000
_cell.length_c   1.000
_cell.angle_alpha   90.00
_cell.angle_beta   90.00
_cell.angle_gamma   90.00
#
_symmetry.space_group_name_H-M   'P 1'
#
loop_
_entity.id
_entity.type
_entity.pdbx_description
1 polymer ?
#
loop_
_entity_poly.entity_id
_entity_poly.type
_entity_poly.pdbx_seq_one_letter_code
_entity_poly.pdbx_strand_id
1 'polypeptide(L)'
;MAWVALLIGVGQVVLILTSWLLTAAMPENFPRSLLSAEGIRWFFGRFVGNVESPLLVWLLLFSFMLGALQHSGILHYQSSEYRQRIAMRLALFEGIFFLLLILALVLVPHAILLNVMGGLLPSSFSASIVPYCCFSLMVMSVSFGVMSDRMKGVASVYEALVSGVGKMGGLLLIYVIGAQLYHSIIFLFSA
;
A
#
# COMPACT_ATOMS: atom_id res chain seq x y z
N MET A 1 -10.16 -14.42 5.50
CA MET A 1 -9.26 -14.02 4.39
C MET A 1 -9.25 -15.03 3.26
N ALA A 2 -8.90 -16.30 3.49
CA ALA A 2 -8.87 -17.31 2.42
C ALA A 2 -10.17 -17.44 1.63
N TRP A 3 -11.33 -17.52 2.32
CA TRP A 3 -12.65 -17.55 1.67
C TRP A 3 -12.95 -16.32 0.81
N VAL A 4 -12.51 -15.14 1.24
CA VAL A 4 -12.70 -13.89 0.48
C VAL A 4 -11.86 -13.92 -0.79
N ALA A 5 -10.58 -14.30 -0.68
CA ALA A 5 -9.71 -14.47 -1.84
C ALA A 5 -10.27 -15.51 -2.83
N LEU A 6 -10.81 -16.62 -2.31
CA LEU A 6 -11.47 -17.65 -3.13
C LEU A 6 -12.73 -17.11 -3.80
N LEU A 7 -13.59 -16.38 -3.09
CA LEU A 7 -14.80 -15.78 -3.67
C LEU A 7 -14.47 -14.77 -4.78
N ILE A 8 -13.44 -13.94 -4.59
CA ILE A 8 -13.00 -12.99 -5.62
C ILE A 8 -12.43 -13.74 -6.82
N GLY A 9 -11.60 -14.77 -6.59
CA GLY A 9 -11.04 -15.61 -7.66
C GLY A 9 -12.11 -16.35 -8.46
N VAL A 10 -13.08 -16.98 -7.78
CA VAL A 10 -14.24 -17.62 -8.41
C VAL A 10 -15.08 -16.57 -9.15
N GLY A 11 -15.30 -15.41 -8.54
CA GLY A 11 -15.98 -14.27 -9.16
C GLY A 11 -15.33 -13.86 -10.47
N GLN A 12 -13.99 -13.84 -10.55
CA GLN A 12 -13.27 -13.53 -11.79
C GLN A 12 -13.56 -14.56 -12.89
N VAL A 13 -13.53 -15.85 -12.55
CA VAL A 13 -13.82 -16.93 -13.51
C VAL A 13 -15.27 -16.85 -13.99
N VAL A 14 -16.20 -16.68 -13.06
CA VAL A 14 -17.63 -16.52 -13.37
C VAL A 14 -17.86 -15.31 -14.25
N LEU A 15 -17.19 -14.18 -13.99
CA LEU A 15 -17.32 -12.97 -14.80
C LEU A 15 -16.79 -13.18 -16.22
N ILE A 16 -15.65 -13.85 -16.38
CA ILE A 16 -15.10 -14.18 -17.71
C ILE A 16 -16.12 -15.03 -18.49
N LEU A 17 -16.64 -16.10 -17.89
CA LEU A 17 -17.61 -16.99 -18.54
C LEU A 17 -18.93 -16.27 -18.85
N THR A 18 -19.43 -15.49 -17.89
CA THR A 18 -20.67 -14.72 -18.06
C THR A 18 -20.52 -13.64 -19.13
N SER A 19 -19.37 -12.96 -19.22
CA SER A 19 -19.12 -11.98 -20.28
C SER A 19 -19.19 -12.59 -21.68
N TRP A 20 -18.69 -13.83 -21.84
CA TRP A 20 -18.79 -14.55 -23.11
C TRP A 20 -20.23 -14.98 -23.41
N LEU A 21 -20.93 -15.53 -22.40
CA LEU A 21 -22.32 -15.95 -22.57
C LEU A 21 -23.24 -14.75 -22.89
N LEU A 22 -23.04 -13.61 -22.23
CA LEU A 22 -23.81 -12.39 -22.46
C LEU A 22 -23.58 -11.83 -23.87
N THR A 23 -22.33 -11.78 -24.35
CA THR A 23 -22.05 -11.37 -25.74
C THR A 23 -22.65 -12.35 -26.76
N ALA A 24 -22.70 -13.66 -26.45
CA ALA A 24 -23.33 -14.66 -27.32
C ALA A 24 -24.87 -14.58 -27.31
N ALA A 25 -25.49 -14.24 -26.18
CA ALA A 25 -26.94 -14.22 -26.01
C ALA A 25 -27.60 -12.88 -26.36
N MET A 26 -26.94 -11.75 -26.06
CA MET A 26 -27.46 -10.40 -26.26
C MET A 26 -26.36 -9.45 -26.78
N PRO A 27 -25.99 -9.57 -28.06
CA PRO A 27 -24.86 -8.82 -28.64
C PRO A 27 -25.08 -7.30 -28.69
N GLU A 28 -26.34 -6.82 -28.73
CA GLU A 28 -26.64 -5.39 -28.80
C GLU A 28 -26.41 -4.65 -27.47
N ASN A 29 -26.61 -5.33 -26.34
CA ASN A 29 -26.43 -4.73 -25.00
C ASN A 29 -25.02 -4.96 -24.44
N PHE A 30 -24.32 -6.01 -24.89
CA PHE A 30 -22.98 -6.39 -24.40
C PHE A 30 -22.02 -6.70 -25.54
N PRO A 31 -21.53 -5.67 -26.27
CA PRO A 31 -20.67 -5.87 -27.43
C PRO A 31 -19.25 -6.34 -27.05
N ARG A 32 -18.84 -6.21 -25.78
CA ARG A 32 -17.49 -6.56 -25.31
C ARG A 32 -17.51 -7.83 -24.46
N SER A 33 -16.62 -8.76 -24.80
CA SER A 33 -16.32 -9.97 -24.00
C SER A 33 -14.85 -9.99 -23.60
N LEU A 34 -14.55 -10.46 -22.39
CA LEU A 34 -13.17 -10.67 -21.93
C LEU A 34 -12.46 -11.81 -22.67
N LEU A 35 -13.21 -12.75 -23.27
CA LEU A 35 -12.67 -13.84 -24.09
C LEU A 35 -12.49 -13.45 -25.56
N SER A 36 -12.87 -12.24 -25.97
CA SER A 36 -12.60 -11.74 -27.31
C SER A 36 -11.10 -11.43 -27.47
N ALA A 37 -10.61 -11.34 -28.72
CA ALA A 37 -9.21 -10.97 -28.97
C ALA A 37 -8.84 -9.60 -28.37
N GLU A 38 -9.79 -8.66 -28.33
CA GLU A 38 -9.62 -7.37 -27.66
C GLU A 38 -9.60 -7.51 -26.14
N GLY A 39 -10.52 -8.30 -25.58
CA GLY A 39 -10.60 -8.57 -24.14
C GLY A 39 -9.36 -9.27 -23.59
N ILE A 40 -8.83 -10.26 -24.30
CA ILE A 40 -7.60 -10.97 -23.93
C ILE A 40 -6.39 -10.01 -23.99
N ARG A 41 -6.26 -9.23 -25.07
CA ARG A 41 -5.19 -8.22 -25.20
C ARG A 41 -5.25 -7.20 -24.07
N TRP A 42 -6.43 -6.72 -23.73
CA TRP A 42 -6.63 -5.79 -22.63
C TRP A 42 -6.31 -6.45 -21.27
N PHE A 43 -6.80 -7.67 -21.03
CA PHE A 43 -6.62 -8.39 -19.77
C PHE A 43 -5.14 -8.63 -19.44
N PHE A 44 -4.36 -9.12 -20.41
CA PHE A 44 -2.93 -9.35 -20.24
C PHE A 44 -2.10 -8.06 -20.36
N GLY A 45 -2.44 -7.19 -21.32
CA GLY A 45 -1.68 -5.97 -21.60
C GLY A 45 -1.85 -4.89 -20.54
N ARG A 46 -3.00 -4.84 -19.85
CA ARG A 46 -3.28 -3.87 -18.78
C ARG A 46 -3.12 -4.45 -17.37
N PHE A 47 -2.83 -5.74 -17.23
CA PHE A 47 -2.71 -6.40 -15.93
C PHE A 47 -1.82 -5.64 -14.94
N VAL A 48 -0.60 -5.30 -15.37
CA VAL A 48 0.35 -4.55 -14.53
C VAL A 48 -0.22 -3.18 -14.16
N GLY A 49 -0.75 -2.43 -15.12
CA GLY A 49 -1.32 -1.10 -14.87
C GLY A 49 -2.60 -1.10 -14.03
N ASN A 50 -3.34 -2.21 -13.99
CA ASN A 50 -4.54 -2.35 -13.13
C ASN A 50 -4.15 -2.63 -11.67
N VAL A 51 -3.02 -3.33 -11.46
CA VAL A 51 -2.49 -3.66 -10.12
C VAL A 51 -1.59 -2.55 -9.58
N GLU A 52 -0.88 -1.84 -10.47
CA GLU A 52 -0.04 -0.69 -10.17
C GLU A 52 -0.91 0.50 -9.80
N SER A 53 -1.30 0.57 -8.53
CA SER A 53 -1.97 1.74 -7.98
C SER A 53 -1.25 2.26 -6.72
N PRO A 54 -1.43 3.54 -6.38
CA PRO A 54 -0.92 4.12 -5.13
C PRO A 54 -1.36 3.33 -3.89
N LEU A 55 -2.52 2.68 -3.93
CA LEU A 55 -3.04 1.88 -2.82
C LEU A 55 -2.15 0.65 -2.53
N LEU A 56 -1.58 0.02 -3.56
CA LEU A 56 -0.65 -1.09 -3.38
C LEU A 56 0.59 -0.64 -2.60
N VAL A 57 1.12 0.54 -2.95
CA VAL A 57 2.27 1.15 -2.28
C VAL A 57 1.94 1.47 -0.82
N TRP A 58 0.75 2.02 -0.56
CA TRP A 58 0.30 2.31 0.80
C TRP A 58 0.17 1.04 1.64
N LEU A 59 -0.42 -0.03 1.09
CA LEU A 59 -0.55 -1.32 1.77
C LEU A 59 0.82 -1.93 2.08
N LEU A 60 1.77 -1.87 1.15
CA LEU A 60 3.12 -2.36 1.36
C LEU A 60 3.85 -1.58 2.46
N LEU A 61 3.86 -0.25 2.39
CA LEU A 61 4.51 0.59 3.40
C LEU A 61 3.88 0.43 4.78
N PHE A 62 2.56 0.32 4.84
CA PHE A 62 1.84 0.06 6.09
C PHE A 62 2.23 -1.31 6.66
N SER A 63 2.41 -2.33 5.83
CA SER A 63 2.85 -3.65 6.27
C SER A 63 4.25 -3.63 6.88
N PHE A 64 5.19 -2.92 6.26
CA PHE A 64 6.55 -2.74 6.81
C PHE A 64 6.53 -1.97 8.14
N MET A 65 5.76 -0.87 8.19
CA MET A 65 5.58 -0.07 9.40
C MET A 65 5.02 -0.91 10.55
N LEU A 66 3.98 -1.71 10.32
CA LEU A 66 3.41 -2.58 11.35
C LEU A 66 4.39 -3.64 11.83
N GLY A 67 5.18 -4.24 10.94
CA GLY A 67 6.25 -5.17 11.30
C GLY A 67 7.30 -4.52 12.20
N ALA A 68 7.76 -3.33 11.82
CA ALA A 68 8.71 -2.53 12.61
C ALA A 68 8.14 -2.15 13.99
N LEU A 69 6.89 -1.67 14.06
CA LEU A 69 6.23 -1.28 15.32
C LEU A 69 6.09 -2.46 16.30
N GLN A 70 5.70 -3.63 15.79
CA GLN A 70 5.49 -4.82 16.62
C GLN A 70 6.81 -5.36 17.19
N HIS A 71 7.86 -5.44 16.38
CA HIS A 71 9.16 -5.95 16.82
C HIS A 71 9.96 -4.93 17.64
N SER A 72 9.84 -3.63 17.33
CA SER A 72 10.48 -2.58 18.13
C SER A 72 9.88 -2.47 19.52
N GLY A 73 8.59 -2.82 19.67
CA GLY A 73 7.91 -2.79 20.96
C GLY A 73 7.74 -1.38 21.53
N ILE A 74 7.76 -0.34 20.69
CA ILE A 74 7.58 1.06 21.10
C ILE A 74 6.27 1.29 21.87
N LEU A 75 5.25 0.45 21.61
CA LEU A 75 3.96 0.45 22.30
C LEU A 75 3.99 -0.17 23.71
N HIS A 76 4.97 -1.04 24.01
CA HIS A 76 5.15 -1.69 25.32
C HIS A 76 6.31 -1.06 26.09
N TYR A 77 6.35 0.28 26.08
CA TYR A 77 7.40 1.08 26.72
C TYR A 77 7.46 0.83 28.23
N GLN A 78 8.63 0.42 28.73
CA GLN A 78 8.91 0.31 30.15
C GLN A 78 9.96 1.36 30.53
N SER A 79 9.52 2.43 31.19
CA SER A 79 10.37 3.59 31.52
C SER A 79 11.51 3.30 32.52
N SER A 80 11.59 2.07 33.03
CA SER A 80 12.56 1.62 34.03
C SER A 80 13.96 1.47 33.46
N GLU A 81 14.10 1.25 32.14
CA GLU A 81 15.41 1.07 31.51
C GLU A 81 15.93 2.39 30.93
N TYR A 82 17.14 2.79 31.36
CA TYR A 82 17.82 3.98 30.85
C TYR A 82 18.01 3.96 29.32
N ARG A 83 18.26 2.77 28.75
CA ARG A 83 18.40 2.56 27.30
C ARG A 83 17.11 2.89 26.55
N GLN A 84 15.95 2.51 27.08
CA GLN A 84 14.64 2.82 26.48
C GLN A 84 14.33 4.33 26.54
N ARG A 85 14.76 5.03 27.61
CA ARG A 85 14.61 6.50 27.69
C ARG A 85 15.43 7.23 26.63
N ILE A 86 16.68 6.81 26.40
CA ILE A 86 17.52 7.40 25.33
C ILE A 86 16.94 7.07 23.96
N ALA A 87 16.53 5.83 23.74
CA ALA A 87 15.91 5.39 22.49
C ALA A 87 14.63 6.19 22.17
N MET A 88 13.76 6.45 23.17
CA MET A 88 12.57 7.29 22.98
C MET A 88 12.93 8.75 22.67
N ARG A 89 13.95 9.33 23.31
CA ARG A 89 14.39 10.70 23.01
C ARG A 89 14.92 10.82 21.57
N LEU A 90 15.68 9.83 21.11
CA LEU A 90 16.16 9.77 19.73
C LEU A 90 15.00 9.63 18.74
N ALA A 91 14.08 8.68 18.98
CA ALA A 91 12.91 8.51 18.13
C ALA A 91 12.03 9.78 18.07
N LEU A 92 11.84 10.47 19.21
CA LEU A 92 11.14 11.77 19.24
C LEU A 92 11.89 12.85 18.47
N PHE A 93 13.22 12.91 18.58
CA PHE A 93 14.02 13.85 17.81
C PHE A 93 13.92 13.59 16.30
N GLU A 94 14.00 12.33 15.88
CA GLU A 94 13.76 11.92 14.49
C GLU A 94 12.36 12.29 14.02
N GLY A 95 11.33 12.04 14.85
CA GLY A 95 9.95 12.41 14.55
C GLY A 95 9.77 13.92 14.38
N ILE A 96 10.35 14.73 15.25
CA ILE A 96 10.35 16.20 15.14
C ILE A 96 11.10 16.64 13.88
N PHE A 97 12.23 16.01 13.56
CA PHE A 97 12.97 16.30 12.33
C PHE A 97 12.15 15.99 11.08
N PHE A 98 11.47 14.84 11.03
CA PHE A 98 10.54 14.51 9.94
C PHE A 98 9.36 15.48 9.86
N LEU A 99 8.79 15.89 10.99
CA LEU A 99 7.73 16.90 11.02
C LEU A 99 8.22 18.25 10.51
N LEU A 100 9.41 18.69 10.91
CA LEU A 100 10.03 19.93 10.42
C LEU A 100 10.37 19.83 8.94
N LEU A 101 10.79 18.67 8.45
CA LEU A 101 10.97 18.43 7.01
C LEU A 101 9.64 18.55 6.27
N ILE A 102 8.57 17.89 6.71
CA ILE A 102 7.24 18.01 6.10
C ILE A 102 6.79 19.47 6.14
N LEU A 103 6.94 20.15 7.28
CA LEU A 103 6.57 21.55 7.44
C LEU A 103 7.38 22.46 6.52
N ALA A 104 8.69 22.24 6.39
CA ALA A 104 9.54 22.95 5.45
C ALA A 104 9.08 22.69 4.00
N LEU A 105 8.76 21.46 3.64
CA LEU A 105 8.23 21.11 2.32
C LEU A 105 6.85 21.74 2.04
N VAL A 106 6.04 22.01 3.07
CA VAL A 106 4.71 22.64 2.96
C VAL A 106 4.78 24.17 2.97
N LEU A 107 5.63 24.77 3.82
CA LEU A 107 5.72 26.21 4.02
C LEU A 107 6.67 26.88 3.03
N VAL A 108 7.66 26.18 2.49
CA VAL A 108 8.57 26.76 1.48
C VAL A 108 7.79 26.94 0.18
N PRO A 109 7.50 28.17 -0.24
CA PRO A 109 6.69 28.47 -1.41
C PRO A 109 7.55 28.41 -2.69
N HIS A 110 8.44 27.41 -2.79
CA HIS A 110 9.33 27.21 -3.94
C HIS A 110 9.02 25.85 -4.59
N ALA A 111 7.98 25.87 -5.44
CA ALA A 111 7.84 25.19 -6.75
C ALA A 111 8.34 23.74 -6.97
N ILE A 112 8.55 22.89 -5.96
CA ILE A 112 9.07 21.53 -6.21
C ILE A 112 8.03 20.41 -5.97
N LEU A 113 6.97 20.63 -5.17
CA LEU A 113 5.91 19.62 -4.91
C LEU A 113 4.46 20.12 -5.05
N LEU A 114 4.27 21.42 -5.33
CA LEU A 114 2.96 22.01 -5.60
C LEU A 114 2.64 21.87 -7.09
N ASN A 115 1.44 21.34 -7.38
CA ASN A 115 0.85 21.39 -8.71
C ASN A 115 0.73 22.87 -9.14
N VAL A 116 0.93 23.15 -10.44
CA VAL A 116 0.98 24.49 -11.07
C VAL A 116 -0.26 25.34 -10.78
N MET A 117 -1.35 24.74 -10.28
CA MET A 117 -2.65 25.35 -10.04
C MET A 117 -2.93 25.81 -8.59
N GLY A 118 -1.97 25.70 -7.65
CA GLY A 118 -2.17 26.20 -6.27
C GLY A 118 -3.27 25.49 -5.45
N GLY A 119 -3.79 24.37 -5.94
CA GLY A 119 -4.76 23.52 -5.25
C GLY A 119 -4.08 22.49 -4.35
N LEU A 120 -4.54 22.38 -3.09
CA LEU A 120 -4.10 21.35 -2.13
C LEU A 120 -4.53 19.92 -2.54
N LEU A 121 -5.50 19.79 -3.45
CA LEU A 121 -6.03 18.54 -3.99
C LEU A 121 -6.19 18.74 -5.51
N PRO A 122 -5.63 17.92 -6.42
CA PRO A 122 -4.71 16.79 -6.31
C PRO A 122 -3.26 17.26 -6.53
N SER A 123 -2.44 17.19 -5.48
CA SER A 123 -1.01 17.53 -5.55
C SER A 123 -0.17 16.30 -5.20
N SER A 124 1.06 16.22 -5.73
CA SER A 124 2.05 15.19 -5.38
C SER A 124 2.25 15.08 -3.86
N PHE A 125 2.03 16.18 -3.15
CA PHE A 125 2.00 16.23 -1.69
C PHE A 125 0.89 15.35 -1.08
N SER A 126 -0.37 15.50 -1.50
CA SER A 126 -1.49 14.70 -0.98
C SER A 126 -1.35 13.19 -1.26
N ALA A 127 -0.76 12.82 -2.40
CA ALA A 127 -0.50 11.42 -2.74
C ALA A 127 0.67 10.82 -1.94
N SER A 128 1.62 11.66 -1.52
CA SER A 128 2.86 11.24 -0.85
C SER A 128 2.82 11.36 0.67
N ILE A 129 1.84 12.05 1.26
CA ILE A 129 1.78 12.25 2.72
C ILE A 129 1.58 10.93 3.48
N VAL A 130 0.68 10.07 3.01
CA VAL A 130 0.42 8.75 3.61
C VAL A 130 1.67 7.85 3.57
N PRO A 131 2.32 7.63 2.41
CA PRO A 131 3.51 6.79 2.36
C PRO A 131 4.69 7.40 3.13
N TYR A 132 4.82 8.73 3.15
CA TYR A 132 5.86 9.41 3.92
C TYR A 132 5.66 9.27 5.43
N CYS A 133 4.42 9.40 5.93
CA CYS A 133 4.11 9.14 7.34
C CYS A 133 4.37 7.68 7.74
N CYS A 134 4.03 6.71 6.87
CA CYS A 134 4.35 5.31 7.12
C CYS A 134 5.87 5.09 7.19
N PHE A 135 6.62 5.74 6.30
CA PHE A 135 8.08 5.66 6.27
C PHE A 135 8.72 6.30 7.50
N SER A 136 8.29 7.48 7.93
CA SER A 136 8.83 8.15 9.12
C SER A 136 8.59 7.33 10.39
N LEU A 137 7.38 6.80 10.57
CA LEU A 137 7.04 5.92 11.69
C LEU A 137 7.84 4.62 11.67
N MET A 138 8.09 4.06 10.48
CA MET A 138 8.95 2.89 10.32
C MET A 138 10.39 3.18 10.76
N VAL A 139 10.98 4.31 10.32
CA VAL A 139 12.34 4.73 10.71
C VAL A 139 12.41 4.93 12.22
N MET A 140 11.48 5.68 12.81
CA MET A 140 11.42 5.90 14.27
C MET A 140 11.34 4.56 15.04
N SER A 141 10.53 3.62 14.54
CA SER A 141 10.38 2.29 15.16
C SER A 141 11.67 1.48 15.09
N VAL A 142 12.36 1.49 13.95
CA VAL A 142 13.64 0.78 13.77
C VAL A 142 14.73 1.42 14.65
N SER A 143 14.86 2.75 14.65
CA SER A 143 15.83 3.47 15.50
C SER A 143 15.59 3.17 16.99
N PHE A 144 14.33 3.15 17.42
CA PHE A 144 13.98 2.74 18.78
C PHE A 144 14.36 1.27 19.05
N GLY A 145 14.03 0.36 18.14
CA GLY A 145 14.33 -1.08 18.28
C GLY A 145 15.83 -1.37 18.38
N VAL A 146 16.66 -0.68 17.58
CA VAL A 146 18.11 -0.82 17.59
C VAL A 146 18.71 -0.25 18.88
N MET A 147 18.30 0.96 19.31
CA MET A 147 18.88 1.59 20.50
C MET A 147 18.40 0.98 21.82
N SER A 148 17.20 0.42 21.85
CA SER A 148 16.68 -0.36 22.99
C SER A 148 17.24 -1.77 23.07
N ASP A 149 18.15 -2.18 22.16
CA ASP A 149 18.75 -3.51 22.09
C ASP A 149 17.75 -4.65 21.82
N ARG A 150 16.54 -4.30 21.37
CA ARG A 150 15.51 -5.26 20.97
C ARG A 150 15.75 -5.82 19.57
N MET A 151 16.37 -5.02 18.69
CA MET A 151 16.81 -5.42 17.36
C MET A 151 18.33 -5.48 17.31
N LYS A 152 18.87 -6.69 17.47
CA LYS A 152 20.32 -6.93 17.44
C LYS A 152 20.79 -7.10 16.00
N GLY A 153 21.17 -5.97 15.39
CA GLY A 153 21.79 -5.92 14.07
C GLY A 153 20.81 -5.93 12.89
N VAL A 154 21.36 -5.81 11.69
CA VAL A 154 20.61 -5.56 10.45
C VAL A 154 19.67 -6.73 10.08
N ALA A 155 20.05 -7.97 10.41
CA ALA A 155 19.21 -9.14 10.16
C ALA A 155 17.88 -9.07 10.93
N SER A 156 17.91 -8.68 12.20
CA SER A 156 16.70 -8.53 13.02
C SER A 156 15.79 -7.41 12.54
N VAL A 157 16.35 -6.35 11.96
CA VAL A 157 15.59 -5.26 11.32
C VAL A 157 14.89 -5.78 10.06
N TYR A 158 15.61 -6.54 9.22
CA TYR A 158 15.03 -7.15 8.03
C TYR A 158 13.88 -8.11 8.38
N GLU A 159 14.09 -9.01 9.34
CA GLU A 159 13.05 -9.93 9.82
C GLU A 159 11.83 -9.19 10.36
N ALA A 160 12.04 -8.11 11.13
CA ALA A 160 10.95 -7.28 11.63
C ALA A 160 10.10 -6.69 10.50
N LEU A 161 10.74 -6.14 9.47
CA LEU A 161 10.03 -5.57 8.32
C LEU A 161 9.28 -6.64 7.51
N VAL A 162 9.94 -7.76 7.21
CA VAL A 162 9.33 -8.86 6.44
C VAL A 162 8.20 -9.54 7.20
N SER A 163 8.30 -9.65 8.53
CA SER A 163 7.23 -10.22 9.37
C SER A 163 5.89 -9.46 9.20
N GLY A 164 5.96 -8.14 9.02
CA GLY A 164 4.80 -7.29 8.79
C GLY A 164 4.12 -7.58 7.44
N VAL A 165 4.93 -7.79 6.39
CA VAL A 165 4.44 -8.26 5.08
C VAL A 165 3.79 -9.63 5.21
N GLY A 166 4.40 -10.56 5.96
CA GLY A 166 3.84 -11.90 6.18
C GLY A 166 2.44 -11.84 6.81
N LYS A 167 2.24 -11.00 7.83
CA LYS A 167 0.93 -10.80 8.49
C LYS A 167 -0.10 -10.15 7.57
N MET A 168 0.32 -9.23 6.72
CA MET A 168 -0.56 -8.54 5.76
C MET A 168 -0.63 -9.21 4.39
N GLY A 169 0.08 -10.32 4.17
CA GLY A 169 0.18 -10.97 2.85
C GLY A 169 -1.18 -11.39 2.31
N GLY A 170 -2.09 -11.82 3.19
CA GLY A 170 -3.47 -12.13 2.82
C GLY A 170 -4.24 -10.92 2.25
N LEU A 171 -4.00 -9.71 2.76
CA LEU A 171 -4.62 -8.49 2.25
C LEU A 171 -4.01 -8.07 0.91
N LEU A 172 -2.70 -8.21 0.73
CA LEU A 172 -2.04 -7.95 -0.54
C LEU A 172 -2.58 -8.87 -1.65
N LEU A 173 -2.77 -10.15 -1.34
CA LEU A 173 -3.37 -11.11 -2.28
C LEU A 173 -4.81 -10.71 -2.66
N ILE A 174 -5.64 -10.37 -1.67
CA ILE A 174 -7.03 -9.92 -1.90
C ILE A 174 -7.04 -8.67 -2.77
N TYR A 175 -6.12 -7.73 -2.53
CA TYR A 175 -5.99 -6.51 -3.31
C TYR A 175 -5.64 -6.80 -4.78
N VAL A 176 -4.64 -7.65 -5.05
CA VAL A 176 -4.21 -7.95 -6.44
C VAL A 176 -5.35 -8.58 -7.24
N ILE A 177 -6.01 -9.59 -6.68
CA ILE A 177 -7.12 -10.29 -7.36
C ILE A 177 -8.35 -9.36 -7.47
N GLY A 178 -8.63 -8.59 -6.42
CA GLY A 178 -9.75 -7.65 -6.39
C GLY A 178 -9.59 -6.47 -7.37
N ALA A 179 -8.37 -5.95 -7.52
CA ALA A 179 -8.05 -4.89 -8.47
C ALA A 179 -8.29 -5.37 -9.91
N GLN A 180 -7.87 -6.60 -10.24
CA GLN A 180 -8.12 -7.17 -11.56
C GLN A 180 -9.62 -7.41 -11.81
N LEU A 181 -10.37 -7.87 -10.81
CA LEU A 181 -11.83 -8.03 -10.89
C LEU A 181 -12.53 -6.70 -11.14
N TYR A 182 -12.19 -5.68 -10.37
CA TYR A 182 -12.78 -4.35 -10.47
C TYR A 182 -12.58 -3.75 -11.88
N HIS A 183 -11.34 -3.80 -12.39
CA HIS A 183 -11.08 -3.30 -13.74
C HIS A 183 -11.75 -4.16 -14.82
N SER A 184 -11.87 -5.47 -14.61
CA SER A 184 -12.60 -6.37 -15.53
C SER A 184 -14.08 -6.02 -15.63
N ILE A 185 -14.71 -5.66 -14.49
CA ILE A 185 -16.10 -5.16 -14.45
C ILE A 185 -16.19 -3.85 -15.22
N ILE A 186 -15.31 -2.88 -14.95
CA ILE A 186 -15.32 -1.60 -15.66
C ILE A 186 -15.16 -1.79 -17.16
N PHE A 187 -14.24 -2.65 -17.60
CA PHE A 187 -14.04 -2.92 -19.03
C PHE A 187 -15.32 -3.44 -19.71
N LEU A 188 -16.10 -4.28 -19.01
CA LEU A 188 -17.36 -4.83 -19.52
C LEU A 188 -18.46 -3.76 -19.64
N PHE A 189 -18.54 -2.84 -18.68
CA PHE A 189 -19.59 -1.81 -18.61
C PHE A 189 -19.20 -0.47 -19.26
N SER A 190 -17.93 -0.27 -19.61
CA SER A 190 -17.39 0.91 -20.31
C SER A 190 -17.69 0.89 -21.82
N ALA A 191 -18.80 0.29 -22.23
CA ALA A 191 -19.26 0.25 -23.62
C ALA A 191 -19.88 1.59 -24.02
#